data_AF-A0A0K8W6J5-F1
#
_entry.id   AF-A0A0K8W6J5-F1
#
_cell.length_a   1.000
_cell.length_b   1.000
_cell.length_c   1.000
_cell.angle_alpha   90.00
_cell.angle_beta   90.00
_cell.angle_gamma   90.00
#
_symmetry.space_group_name_H-M   'P 1'
#
loop_
_entity.id
_entity.type
_entity.pdbx_description
1 polymer ?
#
loop_
_entity_poly.entity_id
_entity_poly.type
_entity_poly.pdbx_seq_one_letter_code
_entity_poly.pdbx_strand_id
1 'polypeptide(L)'
;VQYRLIDEDIDRRDATLECQGIAVRSGDVELEIFNIYIPPVTCCRTGYHPNIDALLRGETRLVLGDFNAHHDLWHSSLSNDRRGMELAEQIDDSTFCTMNDEAP
;
A
#
# COMPACT_ATOMS: atom_id res chain seq x y z
N VAL A 1 24.97 -0.11 6.52
CA VAL A 1 23.63 -0.16 5.90
C VAL A 1 23.82 -0.35 4.41
N GLN A 2 23.18 -1.39 3.84
CA GLN A 2 23.16 -1.65 2.40
C GLN A 2 21.71 -1.58 1.93
N TYR A 3 21.49 -1.16 0.68
CA TYR A 3 20.15 -1.21 0.08
C TYR A 3 20.20 -1.86 -1.31
N ARG A 4 19.08 -2.45 -1.72
CA ARG A 4 18.85 -2.93 -3.09
C ARG A 4 17.47 -2.49 -3.56
N LEU A 5 17.32 -2.27 -4.87
CA LEU A 5 16.00 -2.09 -5.47
C LEU A 5 15.25 -3.41 -5.46
N ILE A 6 13.94 -3.35 -5.22
CA ILE A 6 13.03 -4.48 -5.39
C ILE A 6 12.30 -4.25 -6.70
N ASP A 7 12.64 -5.06 -7.70
CA ASP A 7 11.94 -5.11 -8.98
C ASP A 7 10.82 -6.17 -8.89
N GLU A 8 9.84 -5.90 -8.02
CA GLU A 8 8.62 -6.70 -7.93
C GLU A 8 7.47 -5.96 -8.60
N ASP A 9 7.01 -6.51 -9.72
CA ASP A 9 5.70 -6.18 -10.26
C ASP A 9 4.62 -6.74 -9.34
N ILE A 10 4.08 -5.89 -8.48
CA ILE A 10 2.99 -6.20 -7.54
C ILE A 10 1.75 -6.69 -8.29
N ASP A 11 1.43 -6.07 -9.42
CA ASP A 11 0.57 -6.63 -10.47
C ASP A 11 0.96 -6.05 -11.84
N ARG A 12 1.56 -6.86 -12.71
CA ARG A 12 1.94 -6.47 -14.09
C ARG A 12 0.78 -5.93 -14.94
N ARG A 13 -0.46 -6.20 -14.53
CA ARG A 13 -1.67 -5.77 -15.25
C ARG A 13 -2.18 -4.43 -14.75
N ASP A 14 -1.76 -4.00 -13.57
CA ASP A 14 -2.08 -2.69 -13.03
C ASP A 14 -1.11 -1.65 -13.59
N ALA A 15 -1.62 -0.79 -14.45
CA ALA A 15 -0.87 0.35 -15.01
C ALA A 15 -1.27 1.68 -14.36
N THR A 16 -2.00 1.64 -13.24
CA THR A 16 -2.54 2.80 -12.51
C THR A 16 -1.85 2.97 -11.17
N LEU A 17 -1.64 1.89 -10.41
CA LEU A 17 -0.84 1.91 -9.20
C LEU A 17 0.65 2.04 -9.56
N GLU A 18 1.30 3.07 -9.03
CA GLU A 18 2.75 3.22 -9.10
C GLU A 18 3.38 2.69 -7.80
N CYS A 19 4.47 1.93 -7.92
CA CYS A 19 5.19 1.41 -6.77
C CYS A 19 6.71 1.49 -6.97
N GLN A 20 7.40 1.92 -5.93
CA GLN A 20 8.85 1.80 -5.80
C GLN A 20 9.21 1.01 -4.55
N GLY A 21 9.90 -0.12 -4.72
CA GLY A 21 10.37 -0.96 -3.62
C GLY A 21 11.89 -0.86 -3.40
N ILE A 22 12.30 -0.80 -2.14
CA ILE A 22 13.70 -0.98 -1.71
C ILE A 22 13.77 -1.98 -0.56
N ALA A 23 14.85 -2.76 -0.50
CA ALA A 23 15.18 -3.52 0.70
C ALA A 23 16.40 -2.89 1.36
N VAL A 24 16.31 -2.63 2.66
CA VAL A 24 17.38 -2.06 3.48
C VAL A 24 17.85 -3.10 4.48
N ARG A 25 19.15 -3.41 4.46
CA ARG A 25 19.76 -4.40 5.34
C ARG A 25 20.69 -3.75 6.36
N SER A 26 20.51 -4.13 7.62
CA SER A 26 21.34 -3.76 8.76
C SER A 26 21.69 -5.01 9.58
N GLY A 27 22.90 -5.55 9.37
CA GLY A 27 23.29 -6.83 9.94
C GLY A 27 22.48 -7.98 9.32
N ASP A 28 21.81 -8.73 10.18
CA ASP A 28 20.95 -9.86 9.82
C ASP A 28 19.47 -9.47 9.65
N VAL A 29 19.14 -8.19 9.86
CA VAL A 29 17.80 -7.65 9.65
C VAL A 29 17.69 -7.02 8.28
N GLU A 30 16.69 -7.42 7.50
CA GLU A 30 16.29 -6.79 6.24
C GLU A 30 14.86 -6.27 6.37
N LEU A 31 14.65 -5.01 6.00
CA LEU A 31 13.34 -4.36 5.94
C LEU A 31 13.06 -3.99 4.48
N GLU A 32 11.93 -4.46 3.95
CA GLU A 32 11.45 -4.05 2.64
C GLU A 32 10.52 -2.84 2.80
N ILE A 33 10.70 -1.83 1.97
CA ILE A 33 9.96 -0.58 2.02
C ILE A 33 9.38 -0.35 0.63
N PHE A 34 8.06 -0.25 0.54
CA PHE A 34 7.32 0.00 -0.68
C PHE A 34 6.64 1.36 -0.57
N ASN A 35 7.01 2.28 -1.45
CA ASN A 35 6.36 3.57 -1.61
C ASN A 35 5.37 3.50 -2.78
N ILE A 36 4.09 3.74 -2.48
CA ILE A 36 2.97 3.57 -3.41
C ILE A 36 2.34 4.91 -3.75
N TYR A 37 1.90 5.05 -5.00
CA TYR A 37 0.99 6.09 -5.40
C TYR A 37 -0.18 5.48 -6.18
N ILE A 38 -1.39 5.63 -5.64
CA ILE A 38 -2.63 5.36 -6.37
C ILE A 38 -3.23 6.72 -6.71
N PRO A 39 -3.41 7.08 -7.99
CA PRO A 39 -3.95 8.37 -8.35
C PRO A 39 -5.40 8.55 -7.85
N PRO A 40 -5.89 9.80 -7.71
CA PRO A 40 -7.27 10.08 -7.37
C PRO A 40 -8.25 9.32 -8.27
N VAL A 41 -9.42 8.92 -7.73
CA VAL A 41 -10.46 8.18 -8.49
C VAL A 41 -10.79 8.84 -9.83
N THR A 42 -10.75 10.17 -9.89
CA THR A 42 -11.00 10.98 -11.11
C THR A 42 -9.97 10.79 -12.21
N CYS A 43 -8.78 10.27 -11.90
CA CYS A 43 -7.70 9.98 -12.83
C CYS A 43 -7.66 8.49 -13.23
N CYS A 44 -8.44 7.64 -12.56
CA CYS A 44 -8.47 6.20 -12.83
C CYS A 44 -9.47 5.84 -13.94
N ARG A 45 -9.25 4.70 -14.60
CA ARG A 45 -10.28 4.12 -15.48
C ARG A 45 -11.52 3.76 -14.65
N THR A 46 -12.70 3.89 -15.26
CA THR A 46 -13.96 3.48 -14.62
C THR A 46 -13.89 2.02 -14.19
N GLY A 47 -14.24 1.75 -12.93
CA GLY A 47 -14.17 0.40 -12.36
C GLY A 47 -12.76 -0.06 -11.98
N TYR A 48 -11.81 0.87 -11.82
CA TYR A 48 -10.51 0.55 -11.24
C TYR A 48 -10.64 0.25 -9.74
N HIS A 49 -10.13 -0.91 -9.34
CA HIS A 49 -10.08 -1.39 -7.96
C HIS A 49 -8.62 -1.75 -7.64
N PRO A 50 -7.94 -1.01 -6.75
CA PRO A 50 -6.56 -1.31 -6.42
C PRO A 50 -6.45 -2.64 -5.67
N ASN A 51 -5.47 -3.46 -6.07
CA ASN A 51 -5.10 -4.69 -5.38
C ASN A 51 -3.70 -4.54 -4.80
N ILE A 52 -3.59 -4.57 -3.47
CA ILE A 52 -2.35 -4.47 -2.71
C ILE A 52 -1.98 -5.80 -2.03
N ASP A 53 -2.67 -6.90 -2.31
CA ASP A 53 -2.44 -8.21 -1.67
C ASP A 53 -0.99 -8.69 -1.82
N ALA A 54 -0.32 -8.37 -2.92
CA ALA A 54 1.07 -8.75 -3.13
C ALA A 54 2.05 -7.94 -2.25
N LEU A 55 1.70 -6.69 -1.92
CA LEU A 55 2.46 -5.84 -1.00
C LEU A 55 2.32 -6.32 0.45
N LEU A 56 1.14 -6.81 0.82
CA LEU A 56 0.80 -7.24 2.18
C LEU A 56 1.21 -8.70 2.50
N ARG A 57 2.24 -9.21 1.83
CA ARG A 57 2.84 -10.54 2.08
C ARG A 57 4.22 -10.40 2.71
N GLY A 58 4.66 -11.38 3.51
CA GLY A 58 5.98 -11.35 4.15
C GLY A 58 5.95 -10.74 5.56
N GLU A 59 7.09 -10.76 6.24
CA GLU A 59 7.14 -10.51 7.70
C GLU A 59 7.74 -9.17 8.10
N THR A 60 8.62 -8.57 7.28
CA THR A 60 9.33 -7.33 7.63
C THR A 60 9.22 -6.35 6.48
N ARG A 61 8.01 -5.81 6.29
CA ARG A 61 7.72 -4.82 5.25
C ARG A 61 7.05 -3.58 5.81
N LEU A 62 7.35 -2.46 5.17
CA LEU A 62 6.63 -1.21 5.32
C LEU A 62 6.01 -0.85 3.98
N VAL A 63 4.69 -0.70 3.95
CA VAL A 63 3.96 -0.18 2.78
C VAL A 63 3.47 1.21 3.16
N LEU A 64 3.86 2.21 2.37
CA LEU A 64 3.56 3.62 2.63
C LEU A 64 3.28 4.36 1.33
N GLY A 65 2.72 5.55 1.43
CA GLY A 65 2.50 6.44 0.29
C GLY A 65 1.08 6.99 0.27
N ASP A 66 0.62 7.37 -0.92
CA ASP A 66 -0.69 8.00 -1.10
C ASP A 66 -1.64 7.05 -1.84
N PHE A 67 -2.64 6.55 -1.11
CA PHE A 67 -3.65 5.63 -1.60
C PHE A 67 -4.87 6.35 -2.21
N ASN A 68 -4.96 7.67 -2.04
CA ASN A 68 -6.12 8.49 -2.42
C ASN A 68 -7.45 7.83 -2.01
N ALA A 69 -7.55 7.44 -0.75
CA ALA A 69 -8.67 6.70 -0.17
C ALA A 69 -8.94 7.15 1.27
N HIS A 70 -10.19 7.08 1.68
CA HIS A 70 -10.64 7.44 3.02
C HIS A 70 -11.18 6.22 3.77
N HIS A 71 -10.64 5.93 4.96
CA HIS A 71 -11.21 4.96 5.89
C HIS A 71 -10.85 5.30 7.35
N ASP A 72 -11.69 4.87 8.29
CA ASP A 72 -11.48 5.10 9.73
C ASP A 72 -10.21 4.42 10.26
N LEU A 73 -9.76 3.34 9.60
CA LEU A 73 -8.55 2.57 9.94
C LEU A 73 -7.25 3.41 9.89
N TRP A 74 -7.25 4.52 9.14
CA TRP A 74 -6.18 5.50 9.10
C TRP A 74 -6.69 6.92 9.40
N HIS A 75 -7.74 7.03 10.22
CA HIS A 75 -8.30 8.29 10.71
C HIS A 75 -8.79 9.26 9.62
N SER A 76 -9.26 8.73 8.49
CA SER A 76 -9.86 9.52 7.41
C SER A 76 -11.30 9.10 7.13
N SER A 77 -12.28 9.78 7.72
CA SER A 77 -13.68 9.41 7.52
C SER A 77 -14.29 10.11 6.31
N LEU A 78 -14.68 9.35 5.28
CA LEU A 78 -15.57 9.79 4.21
C LEU A 78 -16.64 8.72 3.97
N SER A 79 -17.92 9.12 4.06
CA SER A 79 -19.02 8.18 3.87
C SER A 79 -18.99 7.58 2.47
N ASN A 80 -19.11 6.25 2.39
CA ASN A 80 -19.19 5.49 1.14
C ASN A 80 -17.93 5.57 0.25
N ASP A 81 -16.74 5.79 0.83
CA ASP A 81 -15.50 5.59 0.09
C ASP A 81 -15.26 4.08 -0.13
N ARG A 82 -15.67 3.61 -1.30
CA ARG A 82 -15.52 2.21 -1.70
C ARG A 82 -14.06 1.78 -1.79
N ARG A 83 -13.17 2.67 -2.23
CA ARG A 83 -11.75 2.36 -2.34
C ARG A 83 -11.15 2.17 -0.94
N GLY A 84 -11.52 3.03 0.00
CA GLY A 84 -11.10 2.89 1.39
C GLY A 84 -11.57 1.59 2.03
N MET A 85 -12.83 1.20 1.82
CA MET A 85 -13.36 -0.09 2.30
C MET A 85 -12.60 -1.29 1.71
N GLU A 86 -12.38 -1.32 0.40
CA GLU A 86 -11.69 -2.43 -0.27
C GLU A 86 -10.22 -2.56 0.15
N LEU A 87 -9.53 -1.43 0.40
CA LEU A 87 -8.16 -1.44 0.92
C LEU A 87 -8.12 -1.88 2.38
N ALA A 88 -9.09 -1.46 3.20
CA ALA A 88 -9.18 -1.88 4.59
C ALA A 88 -9.46 -3.38 4.73
N GLU A 89 -10.33 -3.95 3.88
CA GLU A 89 -10.56 -5.40 3.80
C GLU A 89 -9.28 -6.16 3.46
N GLN A 90 -8.51 -5.72 2.46
CA GLN A 90 -7.22 -6.33 2.12
C GLN A 90 -6.19 -6.27 3.26
N ILE A 91 -6.20 -5.19 4.05
CA ILE A 91 -5.35 -5.06 5.24
C ILE A 91 -5.80 -6.03 6.33
N ASP A 92 -7.11 -6.11 6.62
CA ASP A 92 -7.69 -6.99 7.64
C ASP A 92 -7.50 -8.48 7.31
N ASP A 93 -7.53 -8.83 6.02
CA ASP A 93 -7.25 -10.18 5.52
C ASP A 93 -5.74 -10.54 5.53
N SER A 94 -4.87 -9.61 5.93
CA SER A 94 -3.42 -9.78 5.99
C SER A 94 -2.89 -9.86 7.43
N THR A 95 -1.56 -9.99 7.59
CA THR A 95 -0.90 -9.88 8.89
C THR A 95 -0.42 -8.46 9.22
N PHE A 96 -0.75 -7.48 8.38
CA PHE A 96 -0.30 -6.09 8.51
C PHE A 96 -1.27 -5.30 9.38
N CYS A 97 -0.79 -4.18 9.92
CA CYS A 97 -1.61 -3.19 10.62
C CYS A 97 -1.26 -1.78 10.16
N THR A 98 -2.16 -0.83 10.40
CA THR A 98 -1.87 0.58 10.17
C THR A 98 -1.02 1.16 11.29
N MET A 99 -0.18 2.13 10.93
CA MET A 99 0.68 2.86 11.88
C MET A 99 0.31 4.35 11.99
N ASN A 100 -0.71 4.80 11.26
CA ASN A 100 -1.23 6.15 11.35
C ASN A 100 -1.75 6.41 12.78
N ASP A 101 -1.55 7.62 13.28
CA ASP A 101 -2.01 8.05 14.60
C ASP A 101 -2.61 9.45 14.49
N GLU A 102 -3.81 9.63 15.08
CA GLU A 102 -4.67 10.83 15.06
C GLU A 102 -5.14 11.34 13.69
N ALA A 103 -4.37 11.12 12.62
CA ALA A 103 -4.62 11.59 11.27
C ALA A 103 -3.99 10.65 10.21
N PRO A 104 -4.41 10.78 8.93
CA PRO A 104 -3.82 10.05 7.81
C PRO A 104 -2.36 10.44 7.55
#